data_AF-A0AAV0IJ95-F1
#
_entry.id   AF-A0AAV0IJ95-F1
#
_cell.length_a   1.000
_cell.length_b   1.000
_cell.length_c   1.000
_cell.angle_alpha   90.00
_cell.angle_beta   90.00
_cell.angle_gamma   90.00
#
_symmetry.space_group_name_H-M   'P 1'
#
loop_
_entity.id
_entity.type
_entity.pdbx_description
1 polymer ?
#
loop_
_entity_poly.entity_id
_entity_poly.type
_entity_poly.pdbx_seq_one_letter_code
_entity_poly.pdbx_strand_id
1 'polypeptide(L)'
;MSPPSWKLGWSCLVSRRTSFMFRSTGPEGWRVRQRHFEAITSLVRSCRRFFPAGSASEIWSEFSSLMENPWHNSSFEGSGFVRLFLPTNLENQDFYTNDWVRKTMELWESIPNCQFWNSQWSAVIARVIKNYDFVDWECFLPVLFTRYLNMFEVPVANGSGSYPFPVDVPRNTRFLFSNRTMTPTKAIAKSVVYLLKPGSSTGKHLEKLVDLLEQYYHPSNGGRWTYSLERFLLYLVITFQKRLQHEQLNKDNDKHAHLFLGRPERTAFVKILLKLIDRGQYSKNERMSETVAAATSILSYVEPSLVLPFLTSRFHLALETMTATHQLKTAVMSVAFAGRSLFLTSLSTSAKELHPAGDSNTFMDLLMISLSNALLGMDANDPPKTLATMQLIGSIFSNISTLDDSMDDSSFMPMIQMSEWLDEFLCRLFSLLQHLEPSSVVSEGSHSAATSGTFLVEDGPYYYCMLEILLGRLSKSLYDQALKKIAKFVRTNILPGAIAEVGLLCCACVHSNPEEAVSALVEPMLSAVISSLKGTPATGFGGRGVLETSVLSKAKPTLSPALETSIDCQLKILSVAINYGGPVLLRYKD
;
A
#
# COMPACT_ATOMS: atom_id res chain seq x y z
N MET A 1 -32.93 1.55 11.31
CA MET A 1 -33.26 2.99 11.38
C MET A 1 -32.83 3.67 10.09
N SER A 2 -33.78 4.02 9.24
CA SER A 2 -33.53 4.84 8.05
C SER A 2 -32.97 6.18 8.51
N PRO A 3 -31.84 6.69 7.95
CA PRO A 3 -31.35 8.00 8.33
C PRO A 3 -32.42 9.05 7.98
N PRO A 4 -32.54 10.14 8.77
CA PRO A 4 -33.50 11.22 8.49
C PRO A 4 -33.36 11.70 7.04
N SER A 5 -34.48 11.99 6.38
CA SER A 5 -34.52 12.36 4.96
C SER A 5 -33.98 13.78 4.74
N TRP A 6 -32.66 13.92 4.75
CA TRP A 6 -31.99 15.13 4.29
C TRP A 6 -32.25 15.25 2.77
N LYS A 7 -33.07 16.20 2.36
CA LYS A 7 -33.26 16.57 0.95
C LYS A 7 -32.49 17.86 0.69
N LEU A 8 -31.45 17.79 -0.13
CA LEU A 8 -30.63 18.95 -0.49
C LEU A 8 -30.90 19.37 -1.93
N GLY A 9 -31.27 20.63 -2.14
CA GLY A 9 -31.45 21.19 -3.49
C GLY A 9 -30.11 21.34 -4.22
N TRP A 10 -29.99 20.72 -5.39
CA TRP A 10 -28.77 20.76 -6.21
C TRP A 10 -28.53 22.15 -6.83
N SER A 11 -29.60 22.90 -7.11
CA SER A 11 -29.57 24.25 -7.70
C SER A 11 -28.79 25.26 -6.86
N CYS A 12 -28.85 25.16 -5.52
CA CYS A 12 -28.05 25.99 -4.60
C CYS A 12 -26.55 25.70 -4.71
N LEU A 13 -26.18 24.43 -4.93
CA LEU A 13 -24.78 24.02 -5.09
C LEU A 13 -24.23 24.42 -6.46
N VAL A 14 -25.05 24.32 -7.51
CA VAL A 14 -24.71 24.85 -8.84
C VAL A 14 -24.54 26.36 -8.77
N SER A 15 -25.52 27.08 -8.23
CA SER A 15 -25.46 28.54 -8.05
C SER A 15 -24.25 28.98 -7.24
N ARG A 16 -23.87 28.26 -6.18
CA ARG A 16 -22.69 28.59 -5.38
C ARG A 16 -21.37 28.33 -6.12
N ARG A 17 -21.33 27.33 -7.01
CA ARG A 17 -20.14 27.03 -7.81
C ARG A 17 -20.01 27.96 -9.03
N THR A 18 -21.12 28.29 -9.70
CA THR A 18 -21.17 29.22 -10.84
C THR A 18 -20.98 30.66 -10.40
N SER A 19 -21.57 31.08 -9.27
CA SER A 19 -21.30 32.41 -8.70
C SER A 19 -19.84 32.59 -8.34
N PHE A 20 -19.17 31.58 -7.77
CA PHE A 20 -17.73 31.64 -7.48
C PHE A 20 -16.84 31.58 -8.74
N MET A 21 -17.38 31.10 -9.86
CA MET A 21 -16.70 31.05 -11.16
C MET A 21 -16.77 32.40 -11.89
N PHE A 22 -17.96 33.03 -11.91
CA PHE A 22 -18.23 34.22 -12.72
C PHE A 22 -18.20 35.53 -11.93
N ARG A 23 -18.38 35.51 -10.60
CA ARG A 23 -18.21 36.71 -9.76
C ARG A 23 -16.77 36.77 -9.27
N SER A 24 -16.06 37.81 -9.71
CA SER A 24 -14.78 38.21 -9.12
C SER A 24 -15.01 38.61 -7.66
N THR A 25 -14.73 37.74 -6.70
CA THR A 25 -14.83 38.05 -5.26
C THR A 25 -13.65 38.86 -4.72
N GLY A 26 -12.85 39.48 -5.60
CA GLY A 26 -11.65 40.26 -5.24
C GLY A 26 -10.35 39.52 -5.54
N PRO A 27 -9.20 40.04 -5.07
CA PRO A 27 -7.88 39.45 -5.29
C PRO A 27 -7.68 38.20 -4.41
N GLU A 28 -8.36 37.11 -4.73
CA GLU A 28 -8.05 35.79 -4.16
C GLU A 28 -6.89 35.15 -4.93
N GLY A 29 -5.84 34.75 -4.21
CA GLY A 29 -4.70 34.06 -4.79
C GLY A 29 -5.09 32.72 -5.44
N TRP A 30 -4.40 32.35 -6.52
CA TRP A 30 -4.73 31.19 -7.35
C TRP A 30 -4.85 29.86 -6.57
N ARG A 31 -4.00 29.65 -5.56
CA ARG A 31 -4.00 28.43 -4.73
C ARG A 31 -5.26 28.31 -3.86
N VAL A 32 -5.75 29.44 -3.34
CA VAL A 32 -6.96 29.48 -2.49
C VAL A 32 -8.17 29.12 -3.33
N ARG A 33 -8.28 29.72 -4.51
CA ARG A 33 -9.34 29.42 -5.47
C ARG A 33 -9.36 27.93 -5.86
N GLN A 34 -8.20 27.33 -6.14
CA GLN A 34 -8.12 25.90 -6.45
C GLN A 34 -8.60 25.03 -5.28
N ARG A 35 -8.13 25.30 -4.05
CA ARG A 35 -8.58 24.56 -2.85
C ARG A 35 -10.07 24.68 -2.59
N HIS A 36 -10.66 25.87 -2.81
CA HIS A 36 -12.11 26.06 -2.72
C HIS A 36 -12.86 25.21 -3.75
N PHE A 37 -12.41 25.18 -5.01
CA PHE A 37 -13.04 24.33 -6.03
C PHE A 37 -12.93 22.84 -5.70
N GLU A 38 -11.79 22.38 -5.18
CA GLU A 38 -11.60 21.00 -4.72
C GLU A 38 -12.56 20.66 -3.57
N ALA A 39 -12.70 21.55 -2.58
CA ALA A 39 -13.61 21.40 -1.45
C ALA A 39 -15.09 21.35 -1.89
N ILE A 40 -15.53 22.27 -2.75
CA ILE A 40 -16.90 22.27 -3.30
C ILE A 40 -17.15 21.00 -4.13
N THR A 41 -16.18 20.56 -4.93
CA THR A 41 -16.28 19.31 -5.69
C THR A 41 -16.48 18.10 -4.76
N SER A 42 -15.73 18.04 -3.66
CA SER A 42 -15.87 16.99 -2.65
C SER A 42 -17.23 17.03 -1.95
N LEU A 43 -17.70 18.23 -1.61
CA LEU A 43 -19.01 18.46 -0.99
C LEU A 43 -20.14 17.98 -1.90
N VAL A 44 -20.15 18.39 -3.17
CA VAL A 44 -21.19 17.97 -4.15
C VAL A 44 -21.20 16.45 -4.29
N ARG A 45 -20.04 15.81 -4.40
CA ARG A 45 -19.94 14.34 -4.51
C ARG A 45 -20.54 13.63 -3.29
N SER A 46 -20.40 14.21 -2.11
CA SER A 46 -20.95 13.68 -0.84
C SER A 46 -22.45 13.93 -0.70
N CYS A 47 -22.92 15.07 -1.21
CA CYS A 47 -24.33 15.49 -1.14
C CYS A 47 -25.22 14.83 -2.19
N ARG A 48 -24.67 14.43 -3.34
CA ARG A 48 -25.43 13.92 -4.48
C ARG A 48 -26.37 12.74 -4.18
N ARG A 49 -26.04 11.92 -3.18
CA ARG A 49 -26.90 10.80 -2.74
C ARG A 49 -28.22 11.26 -2.11
N PHE A 50 -28.31 12.53 -1.70
CA PHE A 50 -29.43 13.16 -1.02
C PHE A 50 -30.24 14.10 -1.93
N PHE A 51 -30.00 14.08 -3.23
CA PHE A 51 -30.78 14.86 -4.18
C PHE A 51 -32.18 14.24 -4.34
N PRO A 52 -33.24 15.05 -4.34
CA PRO A 52 -34.61 14.54 -4.42
C PRO A 52 -34.90 13.88 -5.77
N ALA A 53 -35.94 13.05 -5.83
CA ALA A 53 -36.53 12.55 -7.07
C ALA A 53 -36.76 13.69 -8.10
N GLY A 54 -36.55 13.39 -9.38
CA GLY A 54 -36.65 14.37 -10.49
C GLY A 54 -35.38 15.16 -10.76
N SER A 55 -34.47 15.29 -9.78
CA SER A 55 -33.22 16.05 -9.94
C SER A 55 -32.36 15.57 -11.11
N ALA A 56 -32.33 14.26 -11.41
CA ALA A 56 -31.56 13.75 -12.54
C ALA A 56 -32.06 14.30 -13.89
N SER A 57 -33.38 14.39 -14.07
CA SER A 57 -34.00 14.91 -15.29
C SER A 57 -33.75 16.42 -15.44
N GLU A 58 -33.87 17.18 -14.35
CA GLU A 58 -33.60 18.61 -14.35
C GLU A 58 -32.12 18.91 -14.67
N ILE A 59 -31.20 18.24 -13.97
CA ILE A 59 -29.74 18.36 -14.19
C ILE A 59 -29.37 17.98 -15.61
N TRP A 60 -29.94 16.88 -16.13
CA TRP A 60 -29.70 16.46 -17.50
C TRP A 60 -30.16 17.52 -18.49
N SER A 61 -31.39 18.04 -18.34
CA SER A 61 -31.96 19.04 -19.25
C SER A 61 -31.18 20.36 -19.23
N GLU A 62 -30.71 20.81 -18.06
CA GLU A 62 -29.89 22.01 -17.96
C GLU A 62 -28.56 21.85 -18.71
N PHE A 63 -27.82 20.77 -18.44
CA PHE A 63 -26.47 20.62 -18.99
C PHE A 63 -26.43 19.94 -20.36
N SER A 64 -27.49 19.26 -20.80
CA SER A 64 -27.57 18.67 -22.15
C SER A 64 -27.57 19.74 -23.22
N SER A 65 -28.23 20.87 -22.97
CA SER A 65 -28.25 22.02 -23.88
C SER A 65 -26.83 22.52 -24.20
N LEU A 66 -25.92 22.50 -23.22
CA LEU A 66 -24.52 22.90 -23.39
C LEU A 66 -23.72 21.95 -24.27
N MET A 67 -24.19 20.70 -24.43
CA MET A 67 -23.53 19.61 -25.15
C MET A 67 -24.09 19.38 -26.56
N GLU A 68 -25.10 20.15 -26.99
CA GLU A 68 -25.72 20.02 -28.32
C GLU A 68 -24.73 20.25 -29.47
N ASN A 69 -23.73 21.12 -29.26
CA ASN A 69 -22.65 21.35 -30.20
C ASN A 69 -21.32 20.77 -29.64
N PRO A 70 -20.94 19.54 -30.01
CA PRO A 70 -19.75 18.86 -29.48
C PRO A 70 -18.43 19.65 -29.65
N TRP A 71 -18.37 20.54 -30.65
CA TRP A 71 -17.18 21.31 -30.97
C TRP A 71 -17.05 22.62 -30.18
N HIS A 72 -18.10 23.02 -29.46
CA HIS A 72 -18.08 24.24 -28.65
C HIS A 72 -17.49 23.99 -27.25
N ASN A 73 -16.79 24.99 -26.70
CA ASN A 73 -16.15 24.90 -25.39
C ASN A 73 -17.12 24.57 -24.24
N SER A 74 -18.39 24.98 -24.38
CA SER A 74 -19.46 24.67 -23.43
C SER A 74 -19.70 23.19 -23.24
N SER A 75 -19.44 22.36 -24.26
CA SER A 75 -19.65 20.92 -24.21
C SER A 75 -18.76 20.27 -23.15
N PHE A 76 -17.49 20.68 -23.06
CA PHE A 76 -16.57 20.17 -22.05
C PHE A 76 -16.97 20.61 -20.63
N GLU A 77 -17.54 21.81 -20.46
CA GLU A 77 -18.07 22.26 -19.18
C GLU A 77 -19.33 21.48 -18.80
N GLY A 78 -20.27 21.33 -19.74
CA GLY A 78 -21.49 20.55 -19.59
C GLY A 78 -21.20 19.11 -19.16
N SER A 79 -20.31 18.41 -19.85
CA SER A 79 -19.92 17.03 -19.47
C SER A 79 -19.27 16.95 -18.08
N GLY A 80 -18.46 17.95 -17.70
CA GLY A 80 -17.89 18.05 -16.36
C GLY A 80 -18.95 18.25 -15.28
N PHE A 81 -19.95 19.09 -15.53
CA PHE A 81 -21.08 19.31 -14.62
C PHE A 81 -21.98 18.09 -14.51
N VAL A 82 -22.32 17.44 -15.63
CA VAL A 82 -23.07 16.17 -15.65
C VAL A 82 -22.33 15.12 -14.82
N ARG A 83 -21.01 14.95 -15.02
CA ARG A 83 -20.23 14.02 -14.19
C ARG A 83 -20.33 14.38 -12.72
N LEU A 84 -20.25 15.65 -12.35
CA LEU A 84 -20.22 16.07 -10.96
C LEU A 84 -21.59 15.89 -10.28
N PHE A 85 -22.65 16.43 -10.89
CA PHE A 85 -23.96 16.61 -10.29
C PHE A 85 -24.94 15.47 -10.55
N LEU A 86 -24.89 14.79 -11.72
CA LEU A 86 -25.91 13.81 -12.11
C LEU A 86 -26.02 12.65 -11.08
N PRO A 87 -27.15 12.55 -10.34
CA PRO A 87 -27.31 11.66 -9.19
C PRO A 87 -27.70 10.26 -9.61
N THR A 88 -27.03 9.26 -9.03
CA THR A 88 -27.33 7.84 -9.23
C THR A 88 -27.94 7.20 -7.97
N ASN A 89 -28.80 7.92 -7.25
CA ASN A 89 -29.47 7.41 -6.05
C ASN A 89 -30.81 6.73 -6.40
N LEU A 90 -31.36 5.95 -5.46
CA LEU A 90 -32.58 5.19 -5.66
C LEU A 90 -33.78 6.05 -6.11
N GLU A 91 -33.89 7.28 -5.59
CA GLU A 91 -34.99 8.21 -5.93
C GLU A 91 -34.99 8.68 -7.40
N ASN A 92 -33.86 8.53 -8.12
CA ASN A 92 -33.72 8.97 -9.52
C ASN A 92 -33.48 7.80 -10.49
N GLN A 93 -33.79 6.57 -10.09
CA GLN A 93 -33.56 5.39 -10.92
C GLN A 93 -34.34 5.42 -12.24
N ASP A 94 -35.57 5.94 -12.22
CA ASP A 94 -36.50 5.94 -13.39
C ASP A 94 -35.98 6.76 -14.57
N PHE A 95 -35.04 7.69 -14.33
CA PHE A 95 -34.40 8.49 -15.37
C PHE A 95 -33.49 7.63 -16.28
N TYR A 96 -32.90 6.57 -15.74
CA TYR A 96 -31.85 5.79 -16.41
C TYR A 96 -32.43 4.67 -17.28
N THR A 97 -33.06 5.04 -18.40
CA THR A 97 -33.64 4.10 -19.35
C THR A 97 -32.62 3.58 -20.38
N ASN A 98 -32.95 2.49 -21.07
CA ASN A 98 -32.14 1.99 -22.19
C ASN A 98 -32.00 3.03 -23.33
N ASP A 99 -33.03 3.88 -23.53
CA ASP A 99 -32.96 4.98 -24.49
C ASP A 99 -31.96 6.07 -24.05
N TRP A 100 -31.95 6.41 -22.76
CA TRP A 100 -30.94 7.32 -22.21
C TRP A 100 -29.51 6.77 -22.38
N VAL A 101 -29.32 5.47 -22.16
CA VAL A 101 -28.01 4.82 -22.39
C VAL A 101 -27.59 4.94 -23.85
N ARG A 102 -28.49 4.64 -24.79
CA ARG A 102 -28.23 4.77 -26.24
C ARG A 102 -27.80 6.19 -26.61
N LYS A 103 -28.62 7.19 -26.23
CA LYS A 103 -28.31 8.62 -26.47
C LYS A 103 -26.98 9.03 -25.85
N THR A 104 -26.67 8.53 -24.66
CA THR A 104 -25.40 8.80 -23.99
C THR A 104 -24.22 8.17 -24.72
N MET A 105 -24.38 6.97 -25.29
CA MET A 105 -23.33 6.35 -26.11
C MET A 105 -23.08 7.13 -27.40
N GLU A 106 -24.12 7.60 -28.07
CA GLU A 106 -24.03 8.45 -29.27
C GLU A 106 -23.34 9.79 -28.94
N LEU A 107 -23.70 10.42 -27.82
CA LEU A 107 -23.02 11.62 -27.31
C LEU A 107 -21.55 11.35 -26.98
N TRP A 108 -21.24 10.20 -26.40
CA TRP A 108 -19.84 9.82 -26.15
C TRP A 108 -19.08 9.61 -27.47
N GLU A 109 -19.72 9.17 -28.55
CA GLU A 109 -19.11 9.06 -29.87
C GLU A 109 -18.83 10.40 -30.55
N SER A 110 -19.62 11.42 -30.24
CA SER A 110 -19.57 12.71 -30.94
C SER A 110 -18.22 13.43 -30.91
N ILE A 111 -17.40 13.21 -29.88
CA ILE A 111 -16.04 13.76 -29.77
C ILE A 111 -15.03 12.62 -29.74
N PRO A 112 -14.39 12.28 -30.88
CA PRO A 112 -13.31 11.30 -30.90
C PRO A 112 -12.06 11.88 -30.21
N ASN A 113 -11.14 11.00 -29.79
CA ASN A 113 -9.77 11.37 -29.46
C ASN A 113 -9.60 12.42 -28.33
N CYS A 114 -10.53 12.47 -27.37
CA CYS A 114 -10.45 13.38 -26.22
C CYS A 114 -10.46 12.62 -24.88
N GLN A 115 -9.31 12.56 -24.22
CA GLN A 115 -9.16 11.86 -22.93
C GLN A 115 -10.03 12.47 -21.82
N PHE A 116 -10.19 13.81 -21.81
CA PHE A 116 -11.05 14.49 -20.84
C PHE A 116 -12.52 14.08 -21.02
N TRP A 117 -13.02 14.09 -22.26
CA TRP A 117 -14.39 13.68 -22.60
C TRP A 117 -14.64 12.23 -22.20
N ASN A 118 -13.73 11.34 -22.60
CA ASN A 118 -13.76 9.92 -22.25
C ASN A 118 -13.78 9.69 -20.72
N SER A 119 -13.00 10.46 -19.96
CA SER A 119 -12.98 10.39 -18.50
C SER A 119 -14.30 10.84 -17.86
N GLN A 120 -15.01 11.81 -18.45
CA GLN A 120 -16.31 12.24 -17.91
C GLN A 120 -17.36 11.14 -18.08
N TRP A 121 -17.52 10.64 -19.30
CA TRP A 121 -18.55 9.66 -19.63
C TRP A 121 -18.29 8.29 -19.00
N SER A 122 -17.05 7.81 -19.01
CA SER A 122 -16.70 6.58 -18.29
C SER A 122 -17.06 6.68 -16.81
N ALA A 123 -16.82 7.82 -16.16
CA ALA A 123 -17.15 8.02 -14.76
C ALA A 123 -18.67 8.09 -14.49
N VAL A 124 -19.48 8.60 -15.42
CA VAL A 124 -20.95 8.59 -15.31
C VAL A 124 -21.48 7.18 -15.51
N ILE A 125 -21.12 6.53 -16.62
CA ILE A 125 -21.56 5.17 -16.97
C ILE A 125 -21.17 4.17 -15.88
N ALA A 126 -19.95 4.24 -15.34
CA ALA A 126 -19.52 3.35 -14.26
C ALA A 126 -20.34 3.52 -12.97
N ARG A 127 -20.96 4.68 -12.72
CA ARG A 127 -21.88 4.87 -11.57
C ARG A 127 -23.25 4.26 -11.85
N VAL A 128 -23.75 4.42 -13.08
CA VAL A 128 -25.03 3.85 -13.52
C VAL A 128 -24.96 2.33 -13.46
N ILE A 129 -23.93 1.73 -14.08
CA ILE A 129 -23.66 0.28 -14.03
C ILE A 129 -23.62 -0.24 -12.59
N LYS A 130 -22.95 0.49 -11.69
CA LYS A 130 -22.81 0.04 -10.30
C LYS A 130 -24.14 0.04 -9.53
N ASN A 131 -25.01 1.00 -9.79
CA ASN A 131 -26.15 1.29 -8.93
C ASN A 131 -27.47 0.72 -9.48
N TYR A 132 -27.55 0.39 -10.76
CA TYR A 132 -28.79 -0.02 -11.42
C TYR A 132 -28.61 -1.35 -12.15
N ASP A 133 -29.32 -2.36 -11.66
CA ASP A 133 -29.24 -3.73 -12.19
C ASP A 133 -30.23 -4.02 -13.33
N PHE A 134 -31.25 -3.18 -13.50
CA PHE A 134 -32.32 -3.38 -14.50
C PHE A 134 -31.93 -2.96 -15.92
N VAL A 135 -30.81 -2.24 -16.08
CA VAL A 135 -30.32 -1.81 -17.39
C VAL A 135 -29.57 -2.97 -18.04
N ASP A 136 -30.00 -3.35 -19.25
CA ASP A 136 -29.29 -4.35 -20.03
C ASP A 136 -28.10 -3.72 -20.76
N TRP A 137 -26.91 -4.17 -20.40
CA TRP A 137 -25.65 -3.67 -20.96
C TRP A 137 -25.08 -4.59 -22.05
N GLU A 138 -25.63 -5.79 -22.26
CA GLU A 138 -25.04 -6.82 -23.14
C GLU A 138 -24.82 -6.29 -24.56
N CYS A 139 -25.81 -5.58 -25.14
CA CYS A 139 -25.67 -5.00 -26.48
C CYS A 139 -24.64 -3.88 -26.58
N PHE A 140 -24.26 -3.25 -25.45
CA PHE A 140 -23.31 -2.16 -25.40
C PHE A 140 -21.89 -2.61 -25.02
N LEU A 141 -21.70 -3.86 -24.58
CA LEU A 141 -20.39 -4.36 -24.14
C LEU A 141 -19.30 -4.24 -25.23
N PRO A 142 -19.53 -4.61 -26.51
CA PRO A 142 -18.48 -4.49 -27.52
C PRO A 142 -17.97 -3.05 -27.66
N VAL A 143 -18.89 -2.09 -27.75
CA VAL A 143 -18.56 -0.66 -27.88
C VAL A 143 -17.84 -0.14 -26.63
N LEU A 144 -18.30 -0.52 -25.44
CA LEU A 144 -17.69 -0.11 -24.19
C LEU A 144 -16.25 -0.63 -24.06
N PHE A 145 -16.02 -1.92 -24.32
CA PHE A 145 -14.69 -2.52 -24.19
C PHE A 145 -13.70 -1.98 -25.24
N THR A 146 -14.15 -1.71 -26.47
CA THR A 146 -13.32 -1.03 -27.47
C THR A 146 -12.94 0.39 -27.01
N ARG A 147 -13.88 1.14 -26.44
CA ARG A 147 -13.58 2.47 -25.87
C ARG A 147 -12.60 2.38 -24.70
N TYR A 148 -12.80 1.42 -23.80
CA TYR A 148 -11.90 1.20 -22.66
C TYR A 148 -10.48 0.89 -23.11
N LEU A 149 -10.30 0.03 -24.12
CA LEU A 149 -9.01 -0.28 -24.71
C LEU A 149 -8.32 1.00 -25.24
N ASN A 150 -9.04 1.79 -26.04
CA ASN A 150 -8.50 3.02 -26.64
C ASN A 150 -8.10 4.08 -25.61
N MET A 151 -8.70 4.05 -24.41
CA MET A 151 -8.39 4.99 -23.33
C MET A 151 -7.09 4.67 -22.58
N PHE A 152 -6.47 3.51 -22.81
CA PHE A 152 -5.14 3.19 -22.30
C PHE A 152 -4.00 3.77 -23.14
N GLU A 153 -4.29 4.20 -24.38
CA GLU A 153 -3.31 4.84 -25.28
C GLU A 153 -2.04 4.00 -25.47
N VAL A 154 -2.21 2.67 -25.59
CA VAL A 154 -1.13 1.73 -25.86
C VAL A 154 -0.75 1.75 -27.35
N PRO A 155 0.54 1.70 -27.71
CA PRO A 155 0.99 1.79 -29.10
C PRO A 155 0.70 0.50 -29.85
N VAL A 156 0.16 0.63 -31.07
CA VAL A 156 -0.07 -0.50 -31.96
C VAL A 156 0.99 -0.48 -33.07
N ALA A 157 1.76 -1.56 -33.19
CA ALA A 157 2.90 -1.67 -34.12
C ALA A 157 3.90 -0.51 -33.93
N ASN A 158 4.35 0.12 -35.02
CA ASN A 158 5.32 1.24 -34.99
C ASN A 158 4.67 2.60 -34.70
N GLY A 159 3.36 2.65 -34.41
CA GLY A 159 2.63 3.88 -34.16
C GLY A 159 2.77 4.40 -32.73
N SER A 160 2.64 5.72 -32.56
CA SER A 160 2.43 6.32 -31.24
C SER A 160 1.06 5.90 -30.69
N GLY A 161 1.00 5.52 -29.42
CA GLY A 161 -0.27 5.19 -28.73
C GLY A 161 -1.15 6.41 -28.43
N SER A 162 -0.61 7.62 -28.57
CA SER A 162 -1.36 8.86 -28.42
C SER A 162 -2.21 9.16 -29.65
N TYR A 163 -3.35 9.81 -29.45
CA TYR A 163 -4.18 10.27 -30.56
C TYR A 163 -3.38 11.17 -31.50
N PRO A 164 -3.44 10.96 -32.83
CA PRO A 164 -2.70 11.77 -33.79
C PRO A 164 -3.15 13.24 -33.78
N PHE A 165 -4.42 13.49 -33.50
CA PHE A 165 -5.01 14.82 -33.36
C PHE A 165 -5.83 14.89 -32.07
N PRO A 166 -5.19 15.17 -30.91
CA PRO A 166 -5.89 15.27 -29.64
C PRO A 166 -6.75 16.55 -29.61
N VAL A 167 -7.99 16.43 -29.16
CA VAL A 167 -8.86 17.61 -29.00
C VAL A 167 -8.44 18.38 -27.76
N ASP A 168 -8.13 19.67 -27.94
CA ASP A 168 -7.67 20.53 -26.87
C ASP A 168 -8.82 20.95 -25.94
N VAL A 169 -8.59 20.79 -24.64
CA VAL A 169 -9.60 21.12 -23.62
C VAL A 169 -9.40 22.56 -23.14
N PRO A 170 -10.44 23.40 -23.08
CA PRO A 170 -10.30 24.78 -22.64
C PRO A 170 -9.64 24.90 -21.26
N ARG A 171 -8.76 25.90 -21.09
CA ARG A 171 -7.97 26.08 -19.85
C ARG A 171 -8.85 26.22 -18.61
N ASN A 172 -9.97 26.94 -18.74
CA ASN A 172 -10.95 27.11 -17.66
C ASN A 172 -11.58 25.77 -17.26
N THR A 173 -11.97 24.93 -18.24
CA THR A 173 -12.51 23.60 -17.96
C THR A 173 -11.49 22.69 -17.29
N ARG A 174 -10.22 22.69 -17.76
CA ARG A 174 -9.12 21.95 -17.12
C ARG A 174 -8.91 22.37 -15.66
N PHE A 175 -9.12 23.65 -15.36
CA PHE A 175 -9.04 24.18 -14.00
C PHE A 175 -10.23 23.74 -13.13
N LEU A 176 -11.45 23.81 -13.65
CA LEU A 176 -12.69 23.46 -12.93
C LEU A 176 -12.82 21.96 -12.65
N PHE A 177 -12.34 21.14 -13.58
CA PHE A 177 -12.46 19.69 -13.56
C PHE A 177 -11.07 19.07 -13.72
N SER A 178 -10.20 19.34 -12.74
CA SER A 178 -8.80 18.90 -12.79
C SER A 178 -8.71 17.37 -12.98
N ASN A 179 -8.05 16.95 -14.05
CA ASN A 179 -7.80 15.53 -14.33
C ASN A 179 -6.67 14.93 -13.47
N ARG A 180 -5.91 15.75 -12.71
CA ARG A 180 -4.72 15.33 -11.96
C ARG A 180 -4.97 14.15 -11.00
N THR A 181 -6.21 13.94 -10.56
CA THR A 181 -6.56 12.94 -9.56
C THR A 181 -7.27 11.69 -10.10
N MET A 182 -7.69 11.65 -11.38
CA MET A 182 -8.56 10.56 -11.87
C MET A 182 -8.19 10.13 -13.28
N THR A 183 -7.33 9.11 -13.37
CA THR A 183 -7.24 8.30 -14.59
C THR A 183 -8.59 7.62 -14.82
N PRO A 184 -9.05 7.49 -16.08
CA PRO A 184 -10.33 6.85 -16.37
C PRO A 184 -10.36 5.39 -15.93
N THR A 185 -9.19 4.80 -15.76
CA THR A 185 -8.92 3.47 -15.23
C THR A 185 -9.81 3.05 -14.06
N LYS A 186 -10.05 3.93 -13.08
CA LYS A 186 -10.91 3.62 -11.92
C LYS A 186 -12.37 3.42 -12.35
N ALA A 187 -12.83 4.19 -13.31
CA ALA A 187 -14.17 4.07 -13.87
C ALA A 187 -14.28 2.79 -14.71
N ILE A 188 -13.29 2.52 -15.57
CA ILE A 188 -13.21 1.30 -16.38
C ILE A 188 -13.27 0.06 -15.48
N ALA A 189 -12.40 -0.03 -14.48
CA ALA A 189 -12.36 -1.16 -13.55
C ALA A 189 -13.69 -1.35 -12.81
N LYS A 190 -14.35 -0.25 -12.41
CA LYS A 190 -15.67 -0.33 -11.78
C LYS A 190 -16.72 -0.84 -12.76
N SER A 191 -16.78 -0.32 -13.98
CA SER A 191 -17.71 -0.82 -14.99
C SER A 191 -17.52 -2.32 -15.22
N VAL A 192 -16.30 -2.75 -15.50
CA VAL A 192 -15.96 -4.17 -15.71
C VAL A 192 -16.42 -5.01 -14.53
N VAL A 193 -16.02 -4.65 -13.31
CA VAL A 193 -16.33 -5.46 -12.13
C VAL A 193 -17.82 -5.57 -11.88
N TYR A 194 -18.62 -4.51 -12.03
CA TYR A 194 -20.07 -4.56 -11.76
C TYR A 194 -20.90 -5.11 -12.95
N LEU A 195 -20.33 -5.15 -14.15
CA LEU A 195 -20.93 -5.83 -15.31
C LEU A 195 -20.73 -7.36 -15.27
N LEU A 196 -19.80 -7.88 -14.48
CA LEU A 196 -19.64 -9.33 -14.31
C LEU A 196 -20.87 -9.89 -13.59
N LYS A 197 -21.67 -10.70 -14.26
CA LYS A 197 -22.82 -11.40 -13.67
C LYS A 197 -22.80 -12.86 -14.10
N PRO A 198 -23.34 -13.80 -13.31
CA PRO A 198 -23.53 -15.17 -13.76
C PRO A 198 -24.26 -15.19 -15.12
N GLY A 199 -23.69 -15.87 -16.12
CA GLY A 199 -24.24 -15.92 -17.49
C GLY A 199 -23.92 -14.73 -18.40
N SER A 200 -23.34 -13.63 -17.90
CA SER A 200 -22.99 -12.46 -18.75
C SER A 200 -21.82 -12.73 -19.71
N SER A 201 -21.79 -12.03 -20.85
CA SER A 201 -20.67 -12.09 -21.79
C SER A 201 -19.47 -11.20 -21.40
N THR A 202 -19.61 -10.41 -20.32
CA THR A 202 -18.59 -9.50 -19.78
C THR A 202 -17.25 -10.20 -19.52
N GLY A 203 -17.27 -11.42 -18.97
CA GLY A 203 -16.04 -12.18 -18.70
C GLY A 203 -15.20 -12.43 -19.95
N LYS A 204 -15.85 -12.77 -21.08
CA LYS A 204 -15.19 -12.98 -22.38
C LYS A 204 -14.61 -11.68 -22.95
N HIS A 205 -15.30 -10.56 -22.75
CA HIS A 205 -14.81 -9.25 -23.19
C HIS A 205 -13.63 -8.77 -22.34
N LEU A 206 -13.66 -9.04 -21.02
CA LEU A 206 -12.56 -8.78 -20.12
C LEU A 206 -11.33 -9.61 -20.49
N GLU A 207 -11.50 -10.90 -20.77
CA GLU A 207 -10.39 -11.75 -21.22
C GLU A 207 -9.73 -11.19 -22.48
N LYS A 208 -10.53 -10.86 -23.52
CA LYS A 208 -10.00 -10.22 -24.73
C LYS A 208 -9.25 -8.92 -24.46
N LEU A 209 -9.79 -8.07 -23.58
CA LEU A 209 -9.13 -6.82 -23.19
C LEU A 209 -7.79 -7.09 -22.50
N VAL A 210 -7.75 -8.07 -21.59
CA VAL A 210 -6.53 -8.48 -20.90
C VAL A 210 -5.51 -9.06 -21.86
N ASP A 211 -5.91 -9.93 -22.79
CA ASP A 211 -5.00 -10.54 -23.77
C ASP A 211 -4.33 -9.46 -24.65
N LEU A 212 -5.07 -8.40 -25.00
CA LEU A 212 -4.51 -7.26 -25.75
C LEU A 212 -3.57 -6.38 -24.91
N LEU A 213 -3.78 -6.31 -23.59
CA LEU A 213 -3.00 -5.48 -22.69
C LEU A 213 -1.80 -6.21 -22.05
N GLU A 214 -1.82 -7.55 -22.02
CA GLU A 214 -0.85 -8.41 -21.32
C GLU A 214 0.59 -8.05 -21.70
N GLN A 215 0.89 -7.88 -22.98
CA GLN A 215 2.24 -7.60 -23.46
C GLN A 215 2.84 -6.30 -22.90
N TYR A 216 2.01 -5.32 -22.53
CA TYR A 216 2.46 -4.03 -21.99
C TYR A 216 2.78 -4.08 -20.49
N TYR A 217 2.44 -5.18 -19.82
CA TYR A 217 2.90 -5.46 -18.45
C TYR A 217 4.31 -6.05 -18.41
N HIS A 218 4.81 -6.56 -19.55
CA HIS A 218 6.15 -7.15 -19.63
C HIS A 218 7.23 -6.13 -19.23
N PRO A 219 8.28 -6.52 -18.47
CA PRO A 219 9.29 -5.58 -17.96
C PRO A 219 10.04 -4.77 -19.02
N SER A 220 10.15 -5.31 -20.24
CA SER A 220 10.80 -4.64 -21.38
C SER A 220 9.90 -3.66 -22.14
N ASN A 221 8.57 -3.69 -21.91
CA ASN A 221 7.58 -2.93 -22.66
C ASN A 221 6.99 -1.76 -21.85
N GLY A 222 7.74 -1.27 -20.86
CA GLY A 222 7.36 -0.13 -20.04
C GLY A 222 7.29 1.17 -20.84
N GLY A 223 6.31 2.02 -20.54
CA GLY A 223 6.09 3.30 -21.24
C GLY A 223 5.11 4.21 -20.52
N ARG A 224 4.57 5.22 -21.23
CA ARG A 224 3.61 6.19 -20.67
C ARG A 224 2.34 5.54 -20.13
N TRP A 225 1.93 4.42 -20.72
CA TRP A 225 0.77 3.62 -20.31
C TRP A 225 0.97 2.85 -19.00
N THR A 226 2.21 2.58 -18.57
CA THR A 226 2.51 1.72 -17.43
C THR A 226 1.81 2.17 -16.15
N TYR A 227 1.73 3.48 -15.91
CA TYR A 227 0.98 4.01 -14.76
C TYR A 227 -0.53 3.74 -14.87
N SER A 228 -1.13 3.92 -16.05
CA SER A 228 -2.56 3.65 -16.26
C SER A 228 -2.88 2.16 -16.10
N LEU A 229 -1.99 1.29 -16.59
CA LEU A 229 -2.12 -0.17 -16.45
C LEU A 229 -1.92 -0.64 -15.00
N GLU A 230 -0.93 -0.10 -14.28
CA GLU A 230 -0.76 -0.39 -12.84
C GLU A 230 -2.04 -0.06 -12.08
N ARG A 231 -2.56 1.16 -12.28
CA ARG A 231 -3.82 1.59 -11.68
C ARG A 231 -5.00 0.71 -12.09
N PHE A 232 -4.98 0.10 -13.27
CA PHE A 232 -6.06 -0.75 -13.76
C PHE A 232 -6.14 -2.04 -12.98
N LEU A 233 -5.00 -2.72 -12.84
CA LEU A 233 -4.88 -3.92 -12.03
C LEU A 233 -5.30 -3.63 -10.59
N LEU A 234 -4.77 -2.56 -9.99
CA LEU A 234 -5.11 -2.15 -8.63
C LEU A 234 -6.62 -1.94 -8.45
N TYR A 235 -7.25 -1.14 -9.33
CA TYR A 235 -8.66 -0.82 -9.20
C TYR A 235 -9.58 -2.01 -9.52
N LEU A 236 -9.19 -2.91 -10.43
CA LEU A 236 -9.94 -4.15 -10.69
C LEU A 236 -10.01 -4.99 -9.42
N VAL A 237 -8.85 -5.27 -8.81
CA VAL A 237 -8.78 -6.13 -7.62
C VAL A 237 -9.49 -5.50 -6.41
N ILE A 238 -9.22 -4.22 -6.11
CA ILE A 238 -9.88 -3.53 -4.98
C ILE A 238 -11.39 -3.43 -5.19
N THR A 239 -11.85 -3.14 -6.41
CA THR A 239 -13.30 -3.01 -6.67
C THR A 239 -13.99 -4.36 -6.61
N PHE A 240 -13.34 -5.42 -7.10
CA PHE A 240 -13.83 -6.79 -7.04
C PHE A 240 -13.95 -7.27 -5.59
N GLN A 241 -12.90 -7.08 -4.78
CA GLN A 241 -12.93 -7.37 -3.34
C GLN A 241 -14.07 -6.65 -2.62
N LYS A 242 -14.24 -5.34 -2.87
CA LYS A 242 -15.33 -4.54 -2.28
C LYS A 242 -16.72 -5.05 -2.69
N ARG A 243 -16.88 -5.47 -3.94
CA ARG A 243 -18.12 -6.07 -4.42
C ARG A 243 -18.39 -7.38 -3.70
N LEU A 244 -17.42 -8.30 -3.66
CA LEU A 244 -17.56 -9.58 -2.96
C LEU A 244 -17.91 -9.40 -1.48
N GLN A 245 -17.23 -8.48 -0.79
CA GLN A 245 -17.53 -8.18 0.61
C GLN A 245 -18.98 -7.68 0.78
N HIS A 246 -19.45 -6.81 -0.12
CA HIS A 246 -20.82 -6.32 -0.09
C HIS A 246 -21.85 -7.42 -0.36
N GLU A 247 -21.60 -8.31 -1.33
CA GLU A 247 -22.45 -9.46 -1.63
C GLU A 247 -22.48 -10.44 -0.44
N GLN A 248 -21.34 -10.68 0.22
CA GLN A 248 -21.25 -11.55 1.39
C GLN A 248 -22.01 -11.03 2.60
N LEU A 249 -21.99 -9.70 2.85
CA LEU A 249 -22.72 -9.07 3.95
C LEU A 249 -24.23 -9.01 3.70
N ASN A 250 -24.67 -9.04 2.44
CA ASN A 250 -26.06 -8.92 2.04
C ASN A 250 -26.70 -10.25 1.60
N LYS A 251 -26.11 -11.39 1.98
CA LYS A 251 -26.62 -12.73 1.61
C LYS A 251 -28.08 -12.96 2.00
N ASP A 252 -28.56 -12.30 3.06
CA ASP A 252 -29.92 -12.46 3.57
C ASP A 252 -30.97 -11.63 2.80
N ASN A 253 -30.55 -10.74 1.89
CA ASN A 253 -31.45 -9.97 1.03
C ASN A 253 -31.71 -10.71 -0.29
N ASP A 254 -32.74 -11.56 -0.28
CA ASP A 254 -33.07 -12.54 -1.32
C ASP A 254 -33.31 -11.96 -2.74
N LYS A 255 -33.65 -10.67 -2.85
CA LYS A 255 -34.06 -10.04 -4.12
C LYS A 255 -32.99 -10.02 -5.23
N HIS A 256 -31.70 -10.09 -4.90
CA HIS A 256 -30.60 -9.98 -5.88
C HIS A 256 -29.61 -11.15 -5.86
N ALA A 257 -29.94 -12.25 -5.16
CA ALA A 257 -29.03 -13.38 -4.99
C ALA A 257 -28.55 -14.01 -6.32
N HIS A 258 -29.40 -13.98 -7.36
CA HIS A 258 -29.06 -14.49 -8.70
C HIS A 258 -27.97 -13.68 -9.43
N LEU A 259 -27.69 -12.45 -9.00
CA LEU A 259 -26.65 -11.58 -9.59
C LEU A 259 -25.29 -11.74 -8.90
N PHE A 260 -25.24 -12.39 -7.74
CA PHE A 260 -24.04 -12.51 -6.93
C PHE A 260 -23.02 -13.45 -7.58
N LEU A 261 -21.74 -13.16 -7.38
CA LEU A 261 -20.66 -13.89 -8.02
C LEU A 261 -20.45 -15.24 -7.31
N GLY A 262 -20.59 -16.33 -8.08
CA GLY A 262 -20.33 -17.68 -7.62
C GLY A 262 -18.83 -18.00 -7.56
N ARG A 263 -18.52 -19.27 -7.26
CA ARG A 263 -17.15 -19.77 -7.42
C ARG A 263 -16.68 -19.73 -8.88
N PRO A 264 -17.46 -20.17 -9.89
CA PRO A 264 -17.01 -20.17 -11.28
C PRO A 264 -16.59 -18.78 -11.79
N GLU A 265 -17.37 -17.75 -11.48
CA GLU A 265 -17.07 -16.37 -11.90
C GLU A 265 -15.82 -15.84 -11.21
N ARG A 266 -15.64 -16.13 -9.91
CA ARG A 266 -14.41 -15.77 -9.16
C ARG A 266 -13.19 -16.46 -9.75
N THR A 267 -13.27 -17.76 -9.99
CA THR A 267 -12.19 -18.55 -10.60
C THR A 267 -11.83 -18.00 -11.98
N ALA A 268 -12.81 -17.70 -12.83
CA ALA A 268 -12.59 -17.14 -14.16
C ALA A 268 -11.92 -15.75 -14.10
N PHE A 269 -12.41 -14.87 -13.21
CA PHE A 269 -11.83 -13.53 -13.01
C PHE A 269 -10.37 -13.60 -12.55
N VAL A 270 -10.07 -14.46 -11.57
CA VAL A 270 -8.70 -14.67 -11.07
C VAL A 270 -7.79 -15.20 -12.16
N LYS A 271 -8.22 -16.20 -12.96
CA LYS A 271 -7.43 -16.72 -14.09
C LYS A 271 -7.07 -15.64 -15.11
N ILE A 272 -8.01 -14.76 -15.44
CA ILE A 272 -7.76 -13.65 -16.36
C ILE A 272 -6.71 -12.70 -15.75
N LEU A 273 -6.86 -12.30 -14.48
CA LEU A 273 -5.91 -11.37 -13.85
C LEU A 273 -4.53 -11.97 -13.61
N LEU A 274 -4.42 -13.29 -13.44
CA LEU A 274 -3.13 -13.97 -13.32
C LEU A 274 -2.27 -13.76 -14.56
N LYS A 275 -2.83 -13.58 -15.76
CA LYS A 275 -2.06 -13.22 -16.97
C LYS A 275 -1.32 -11.88 -16.80
N LEU A 276 -1.99 -10.87 -16.23
CA LEU A 276 -1.40 -9.55 -15.98
C LEU A 276 -0.40 -9.57 -14.82
N ILE A 277 -0.74 -10.27 -13.74
CA ILE A 277 0.13 -10.46 -12.56
C ILE A 277 1.43 -11.14 -12.97
N ASP A 278 1.34 -12.21 -13.76
CA ASP A 278 2.50 -13.00 -14.17
C ASP A 278 3.50 -12.18 -15.00
N ARG A 279 3.00 -11.35 -15.92
CA ARG A 279 3.86 -10.46 -16.71
C ARG A 279 4.38 -9.28 -15.91
N GLY A 280 3.56 -8.74 -15.00
CA GLY A 280 3.87 -7.51 -14.27
C GLY A 280 4.78 -7.69 -13.06
N GLN A 281 4.88 -8.90 -12.49
CA GLN A 281 5.62 -9.14 -11.24
C GLN A 281 7.08 -8.68 -11.32
N TYR A 282 7.76 -8.87 -12.45
CA TYR A 282 9.17 -8.47 -12.61
C TYR A 282 9.35 -7.11 -13.29
N SER A 283 8.33 -6.25 -13.24
CA SER A 283 8.39 -4.92 -13.86
C SER A 283 9.55 -4.09 -13.30
N LYS A 284 10.23 -3.36 -14.18
CA LYS A 284 11.25 -2.37 -13.77
C LYS A 284 10.66 -1.18 -13.01
N ASN A 285 9.33 -0.99 -13.09
CA ASN A 285 8.63 0.02 -12.33
C ASN A 285 8.22 -0.54 -10.96
N GLU A 286 8.82 -0.03 -9.89
CA GLU A 286 8.58 -0.51 -8.53
C GLU A 286 7.10 -0.48 -8.14
N ARG A 287 6.37 0.59 -8.47
CA ARG A 287 4.92 0.69 -8.18
C ARG A 287 4.10 -0.41 -8.87
N MET A 288 4.48 -0.81 -10.08
CA MET A 288 3.83 -1.92 -10.78
C MET A 288 4.09 -3.23 -10.03
N SER A 289 5.35 -3.51 -9.70
CA SER A 289 5.73 -4.74 -8.97
C SER A 289 5.07 -4.84 -7.59
N GLU A 290 5.00 -3.74 -6.84
CA GLU A 290 4.28 -3.65 -5.56
C GLU A 290 2.78 -3.86 -5.73
N THR A 291 2.19 -3.26 -6.76
CA THR A 291 0.76 -3.43 -7.06
C THR A 291 0.45 -4.88 -7.41
N VAL A 292 1.34 -5.56 -8.14
CA VAL A 292 1.21 -6.98 -8.45
C VAL A 292 1.29 -7.83 -7.19
N ALA A 293 2.23 -7.57 -6.27
CA ALA A 293 2.31 -8.26 -5.00
C ALA A 293 1.02 -8.04 -4.16
N ALA A 294 0.53 -6.80 -4.08
CA ALA A 294 -0.70 -6.48 -3.34
C ALA A 294 -1.94 -7.12 -3.97
N ALA A 295 -2.03 -7.10 -5.31
CA ALA A 295 -3.09 -7.76 -6.06
C ALA A 295 -3.09 -9.26 -5.81
N THR A 296 -1.93 -9.90 -5.87
CA THR A 296 -1.74 -11.33 -5.61
C THR A 296 -2.19 -11.68 -4.19
N SER A 297 -1.80 -10.89 -3.19
CA SER A 297 -2.24 -11.08 -1.81
C SER A 297 -3.77 -11.00 -1.67
N ILE A 298 -4.42 -9.97 -2.22
CA ILE A 298 -5.89 -9.84 -2.15
C ILE A 298 -6.58 -11.01 -2.84
N LEU A 299 -6.13 -11.40 -4.05
CA LEU A 299 -6.72 -12.50 -4.80
C LEU A 299 -6.48 -13.87 -4.15
N SER A 300 -5.43 -14.02 -3.33
CA SER A 300 -5.20 -15.24 -2.57
C SER A 300 -6.32 -15.55 -1.56
N TYR A 301 -7.00 -14.53 -1.04
CA TYR A 301 -8.20 -14.73 -0.20
C TYR A 301 -9.46 -15.06 -1.04
N VAL A 302 -9.45 -14.73 -2.33
CA VAL A 302 -10.60 -14.91 -3.23
C VAL A 302 -10.64 -16.33 -3.78
N GLU A 303 -9.54 -16.80 -4.36
CA GLU A 303 -9.38 -18.17 -4.90
C GLU A 303 -7.97 -18.70 -4.56
N PRO A 304 -7.74 -19.15 -3.31
CA PRO A 304 -6.43 -19.60 -2.84
C PRO A 304 -5.87 -20.77 -3.66
N SER A 305 -6.74 -21.67 -4.15
CA SER A 305 -6.33 -22.85 -4.92
C SER A 305 -5.68 -22.53 -6.27
N LEU A 306 -5.82 -21.31 -6.79
CA LEU A 306 -5.12 -20.88 -8.01
C LEU A 306 -3.92 -19.98 -7.69
N VAL A 307 -4.10 -19.05 -6.74
CA VAL A 307 -3.12 -17.99 -6.50
C VAL A 307 -1.96 -18.47 -5.64
N LEU A 308 -2.20 -19.31 -4.63
CA LEU A 308 -1.13 -19.79 -3.77
C LEU A 308 -0.17 -20.72 -4.50
N PRO A 309 -0.60 -21.73 -5.31
CA PRO A 309 0.33 -22.53 -6.10
C PRO A 309 1.13 -21.69 -7.11
N PHE A 310 0.50 -20.68 -7.73
CA PHE A 310 1.18 -19.73 -8.60
C PHE A 310 2.30 -18.98 -7.86
N LEU A 311 1.99 -18.45 -6.67
CA LEU A 311 2.95 -17.76 -5.81
C LEU A 311 4.11 -18.67 -5.40
N THR A 312 3.81 -19.90 -4.96
CA THR A 312 4.80 -20.93 -4.59
C THR A 312 5.76 -21.20 -5.75
N SER A 313 5.23 -21.46 -6.94
CA SER A 313 6.03 -21.75 -8.13
C SER A 313 6.95 -20.57 -8.51
N ARG A 314 6.44 -19.34 -8.46
CA ARG A 314 7.23 -18.14 -8.77
C ARG A 314 8.32 -17.88 -7.72
N PHE A 315 8.05 -18.15 -6.45
CA PHE A 315 9.04 -18.03 -5.39
C PHE A 315 10.20 -19.03 -5.57
N HIS A 316 9.90 -20.31 -5.83
CA HIS A 316 10.95 -21.31 -6.08
C HIS A 316 11.80 -20.96 -7.31
N LEU A 317 11.16 -20.52 -8.40
CA LEU A 317 11.88 -20.08 -9.61
C LEU A 317 12.82 -18.90 -9.33
N ALA A 318 12.39 -17.95 -8.50
CA ALA A 318 13.20 -16.80 -8.11
C ALA A 318 14.38 -17.19 -7.20
N LEU A 319 14.24 -18.23 -6.38
CA LEU A 319 15.34 -18.78 -5.57
C LEU A 319 16.39 -19.50 -6.42
N GLU A 320 15.98 -20.24 -7.45
CA GLU A 320 16.89 -20.93 -8.37
C GLU A 320 17.70 -19.95 -9.25
N THR A 321 17.10 -18.79 -9.59
CA THR A 321 17.73 -17.77 -10.43
C THR A 321 18.64 -16.84 -9.60
N MET A 322 19.76 -17.38 -9.12
CA MET A 322 20.72 -16.69 -8.24
C MET A 322 21.27 -15.35 -8.78
N THR A 323 21.16 -15.08 -10.09
CA THR A 323 21.69 -13.87 -10.73
C THR A 323 20.70 -12.72 -10.83
N ALA A 324 19.40 -12.95 -10.59
CA ALA A 324 18.33 -11.97 -10.81
C ALA A 324 17.79 -11.39 -9.48
N THR A 325 18.60 -10.59 -8.79
CA THR A 325 18.28 -10.03 -7.46
C THR A 325 16.92 -9.31 -7.37
N HIS A 326 16.55 -8.56 -8.42
CA HIS A 326 15.24 -7.89 -8.49
C HIS A 326 14.04 -8.86 -8.50
N GLN A 327 14.19 -10.04 -9.09
CA GLN A 327 13.13 -11.05 -9.12
C GLN A 327 12.92 -11.65 -7.75
N LEU A 328 14.02 -11.97 -7.05
CA LEU A 328 13.98 -12.46 -5.67
C LEU A 328 13.32 -11.43 -4.73
N LYS A 329 13.71 -10.15 -4.79
CA LYS A 329 13.06 -9.07 -4.01
C LYS A 329 11.54 -9.09 -4.17
N THR A 330 11.07 -9.17 -5.43
CA THR A 330 9.63 -9.11 -5.74
C THR A 330 8.89 -10.38 -5.31
N ALA A 331 9.50 -11.55 -5.49
CA ALA A 331 8.94 -12.83 -5.05
C ALA A 331 8.80 -12.87 -3.51
N VAL A 332 9.85 -12.45 -2.80
CA VAL A 332 9.85 -12.30 -1.33
C VAL A 332 8.75 -11.36 -0.86
N MET A 333 8.61 -10.19 -1.48
CA MET A 333 7.54 -9.23 -1.17
C MET A 333 6.14 -9.82 -1.39
N SER A 334 5.95 -10.57 -2.48
CA SER A 334 4.66 -11.21 -2.79
C SER A 334 4.29 -12.27 -1.75
N VAL A 335 5.26 -13.08 -1.31
CA VAL A 335 5.08 -14.05 -0.21
C VAL A 335 4.79 -13.32 1.11
N ALA A 336 5.53 -12.26 1.42
CA ALA A 336 5.30 -11.45 2.61
C ALA A 336 3.88 -10.89 2.65
N PHE A 337 3.35 -10.35 1.55
CA PHE A 337 1.98 -9.83 1.51
C PHE A 337 0.92 -10.93 1.58
N ALA A 338 1.19 -12.10 1.03
CA ALA A 338 0.27 -13.24 1.06
C ALA A 338 0.40 -14.10 2.33
N GLY A 339 1.33 -13.78 3.24
CA GLY A 339 1.67 -14.56 4.43
C GLY A 339 0.43 -15.04 5.18
N ARG A 340 -0.45 -14.13 5.60
CA ARG A 340 -1.66 -14.51 6.34
C ARG A 340 -2.60 -15.47 5.58
N SER A 341 -2.70 -15.36 4.26
CA SER A 341 -3.50 -16.25 3.43
C SER A 341 -2.89 -17.66 3.32
N LEU A 342 -1.56 -17.74 3.21
CA LEU A 342 -0.81 -19.00 3.27
C LEU A 342 -1.09 -19.71 4.60
N PHE A 343 -0.93 -19.01 5.73
CA PHE A 343 -1.19 -19.55 7.07
C PHE A 343 -2.64 -20.05 7.23
N LEU A 344 -3.63 -19.26 6.84
CA LEU A 344 -5.05 -19.62 6.96
C LEU A 344 -5.40 -20.85 6.11
N THR A 345 -4.81 -20.98 4.92
CA THR A 345 -5.04 -22.13 4.04
C THR A 345 -4.42 -23.38 4.61
N SER A 346 -3.16 -23.33 5.08
CA SER A 346 -2.48 -24.46 5.71
C SER A 346 -3.22 -24.97 6.96
N LEU A 347 -3.77 -24.08 7.79
CA LEU A 347 -4.58 -24.46 8.96
C LEU A 347 -5.91 -25.10 8.54
N SER A 348 -6.55 -24.57 7.49
CA SER A 348 -7.84 -25.07 7.01
C SER A 348 -7.76 -26.44 6.34
N THR A 349 -6.63 -26.77 5.71
CA THR A 349 -6.37 -28.09 5.12
C THR A 349 -6.05 -29.13 6.18
N SER A 350 -5.31 -28.76 7.22
CA SER A 350 -5.07 -29.63 8.40
C SER A 350 -6.36 -30.00 9.14
N ALA A 351 -7.35 -29.11 9.21
CA ALA A 351 -8.64 -29.40 9.84
C ALA A 351 -9.61 -30.28 9.01
N LYS A 352 -9.27 -30.58 7.74
CA LYS A 352 -10.16 -31.28 6.77
C LYS A 352 -9.66 -32.68 6.38
N GLU A 353 -8.88 -33.34 7.23
CA GLU A 353 -8.39 -34.70 6.98
C GLU A 353 -9.51 -35.75 6.94
N LEU A 354 -10.06 -35.97 5.74
CA LEU A 354 -10.62 -37.26 5.29
C LEU A 354 -10.23 -37.57 3.83
N HIS A 355 -9.17 -36.94 3.30
CA HIS A 355 -8.57 -37.34 2.02
C HIS A 355 -7.04 -37.35 2.11
N PRO A 356 -6.38 -38.44 1.68
CA PRO A 356 -4.94 -38.58 1.81
C PRO A 356 -4.19 -37.88 0.66
N ALA A 357 -2.99 -37.40 0.99
CA ALA A 357 -1.85 -37.08 0.13
C ALA A 357 -1.90 -35.79 -0.71
N GLY A 358 -1.05 -34.81 -0.34
CA GLY A 358 -0.47 -33.86 -1.30
C GLY A 358 -0.20 -32.45 -0.76
N ASP A 359 -1.26 -31.67 -0.56
CA ASP A 359 -1.13 -30.21 -0.70
C ASP A 359 -0.94 -29.43 0.60
N SER A 360 -1.27 -29.99 1.78
CA SER A 360 -1.19 -29.25 3.05
C SER A 360 0.26 -28.96 3.46
N ASN A 361 1.20 -29.85 3.12
CA ASN A 361 2.61 -29.66 3.45
C ASN A 361 3.27 -28.62 2.54
N THR A 362 2.84 -28.47 1.28
CA THR A 362 3.53 -27.62 0.31
C THR A 362 3.56 -26.14 0.71
N PHE A 363 2.48 -25.59 1.29
CA PHE A 363 2.46 -24.19 1.72
C PHE A 363 3.23 -23.96 3.02
N MET A 364 3.25 -24.96 3.90
CA MET A 364 4.09 -24.95 5.09
C MET A 364 5.56 -25.01 4.69
N ASP A 365 5.94 -25.96 3.84
CA ASP A 365 7.28 -26.10 3.28
C ASP A 365 7.72 -24.79 2.61
N LEU A 366 6.84 -24.11 1.87
CA LEU A 366 7.13 -22.79 1.31
C LEU A 366 7.48 -21.77 2.39
N LEU A 367 6.67 -21.65 3.45
CA LEU A 367 6.94 -20.70 4.54
C LEU A 367 8.27 -21.01 5.24
N MET A 368 8.59 -22.30 5.41
CA MET A 368 9.83 -22.77 6.01
C MET A 368 11.04 -22.46 5.14
N ILE A 369 10.98 -22.83 3.86
CA ILE A 369 12.00 -22.52 2.85
C ILE A 369 12.19 -21.01 2.75
N SER A 370 11.09 -20.23 2.81
CA SER A 370 11.14 -18.77 2.77
C SER A 370 11.86 -18.21 3.99
N LEU A 371 11.58 -18.71 5.20
CA LEU A 371 12.18 -18.24 6.44
C LEU A 371 13.66 -18.61 6.56
N SER A 372 14.05 -19.81 6.13
CA SER A 372 15.45 -20.24 6.10
C SER A 372 16.27 -19.47 5.06
N ASN A 373 15.72 -19.27 3.86
CA ASN A 373 16.41 -18.49 2.81
C ASN A 373 16.39 -16.98 3.08
N ALA A 374 15.44 -16.47 3.86
CA ALA A 374 15.38 -15.07 4.25
C ALA A 374 16.70 -14.62 4.89
N LEU A 375 17.32 -15.45 5.74
CA LEU A 375 18.57 -15.08 6.41
C LEU A 375 19.73 -14.82 5.42
N LEU A 376 19.75 -15.47 4.25
CA LEU A 376 20.71 -15.22 3.17
C LEU A 376 20.45 -13.89 2.42
N GLY A 377 19.29 -13.28 2.66
CA GLY A 377 18.88 -12.00 2.11
C GLY A 377 19.39 -10.78 2.88
N MET A 378 19.91 -10.97 4.10
CA MET A 378 20.42 -9.89 4.95
C MET A 378 21.86 -9.52 4.56
N ASP A 379 22.01 -8.44 3.80
CA ASP A 379 23.29 -7.92 3.29
C ASP A 379 23.32 -6.38 3.34
N ALA A 380 24.37 -5.81 3.92
CA ALA A 380 24.56 -4.36 3.99
C ALA A 380 24.72 -3.72 2.60
N ASN A 381 25.19 -4.50 1.62
CA ASN A 381 25.46 -4.04 0.25
C ASN A 381 24.24 -4.12 -0.67
N ASP A 382 23.15 -4.77 -0.24
CA ASP A 382 21.90 -4.87 -1.01
C ASP A 382 20.71 -4.39 -0.17
N PRO A 383 20.55 -3.06 0.02
CA PRO A 383 19.45 -2.49 0.79
C PRO A 383 18.06 -2.99 0.37
N PRO A 384 17.70 -3.02 -0.93
CA PRO A 384 16.38 -3.49 -1.35
C PRO A 384 16.09 -4.95 -0.98
N LYS A 385 17.09 -5.85 -1.10
CA LYS A 385 16.97 -7.27 -0.72
C LYS A 385 16.83 -7.42 0.80
N THR A 386 17.63 -6.68 1.56
CA THR A 386 17.57 -6.70 3.03
C THR A 386 16.21 -6.21 3.53
N LEU A 387 15.68 -5.11 3.00
CA LEU A 387 14.36 -4.60 3.42
C LEU A 387 13.22 -5.58 3.09
N ALA A 388 13.22 -6.18 1.91
CA ALA A 388 12.23 -7.21 1.53
C ALA A 388 12.31 -8.43 2.46
N THR A 389 13.53 -8.82 2.85
CA THR A 389 13.78 -9.90 3.81
C THR A 389 13.20 -9.57 5.18
N MET A 390 13.48 -8.38 5.72
CA MET A 390 12.93 -7.96 7.01
C MET A 390 11.40 -7.91 6.99
N GLN A 391 10.81 -7.44 5.90
CA GLN A 391 9.37 -7.44 5.69
C GLN A 391 8.77 -8.85 5.66
N LEU A 392 9.45 -9.81 5.02
CA LEU A 392 9.03 -11.22 5.01
C LEU A 392 9.06 -11.81 6.41
N ILE A 393 10.17 -11.66 7.13
CA ILE A 393 10.34 -12.16 8.50
C ILE A 393 9.25 -11.57 9.41
N GLY A 394 9.08 -10.25 9.40
CA GLY A 394 8.05 -9.57 10.18
C GLY A 394 6.63 -10.04 9.83
N SER A 395 6.33 -10.25 8.54
CA SER A 395 5.02 -10.75 8.10
C SER A 395 4.75 -12.17 8.59
N ILE A 396 5.72 -13.08 8.47
CA ILE A 396 5.58 -14.47 8.94
C ILE A 396 5.29 -14.48 10.44
N PHE A 397 6.11 -13.80 11.25
CA PHE A 397 5.95 -13.80 12.70
C PHE A 397 4.71 -13.04 13.18
N SER A 398 4.21 -12.06 12.42
CA SER A 398 2.95 -11.38 12.75
C SER A 398 1.73 -12.32 12.75
N ASN A 399 1.82 -13.46 12.07
CA ASN A 399 0.76 -14.46 11.97
C ASN A 399 0.89 -15.59 13.01
N ILE A 400 1.94 -15.60 13.83
CA ILE A 400 2.20 -16.60 14.87
C ILE A 400 1.92 -15.99 16.24
N SER A 401 1.29 -16.75 17.15
CA SER A 401 0.95 -16.26 18.49
C SER A 401 2.14 -16.22 19.43
N THR A 402 2.91 -17.30 19.46
CA THR A 402 4.03 -17.58 20.37
C THR A 402 5.03 -18.48 19.65
N LEU A 403 6.32 -18.17 19.78
CA LEU A 403 7.44 -18.93 19.25
C LEU A 403 8.10 -19.66 20.39
N ASP A 404 8.15 -20.98 20.32
CA ASP A 404 8.80 -21.83 21.33
C ASP A 404 9.44 -23.06 20.67
N ASP A 405 10.39 -23.67 21.36
CA ASP A 405 11.05 -24.91 20.93
C ASP A 405 10.35 -26.17 21.49
N SER A 406 9.19 -26.02 22.14
CA SER A 406 8.45 -27.15 22.70
C SER A 406 8.06 -28.13 21.59
N MET A 407 8.53 -29.37 21.69
CA MET A 407 8.26 -30.49 20.77
C MET A 407 6.81 -31.00 20.83
N ASP A 408 5.86 -30.17 21.26
CA ASP A 408 4.45 -30.56 21.22
C ASP A 408 4.01 -30.67 19.75
N ASP A 409 3.43 -31.82 19.38
CA ASP A 409 2.91 -32.18 18.05
C ASP A 409 1.88 -31.17 17.47
N SER A 410 1.48 -30.17 18.27
CA SER A 410 0.55 -29.10 17.89
C SER A 410 1.23 -27.78 17.51
N SER A 411 2.56 -27.70 17.57
CA SER A 411 3.30 -26.50 17.13
C SER A 411 3.17 -26.32 15.62
N PHE A 412 2.86 -25.10 15.18
CA PHE A 412 2.62 -24.79 13.77
C PHE A 412 3.87 -24.94 12.90
N MET A 413 5.08 -24.86 13.47
CA MET A 413 6.35 -25.02 12.76
C MET A 413 7.28 -26.00 13.49
N PRO A 414 6.93 -27.30 13.53
CA PRO A 414 7.66 -28.28 14.35
C PRO A 414 9.06 -28.61 13.81
N MET A 415 9.42 -28.15 12.61
CA MET A 415 10.66 -28.52 11.92
C MET A 415 11.77 -27.45 11.95
N ILE A 416 11.48 -26.21 12.37
CA ILE A 416 12.54 -25.22 12.62
C ILE A 416 12.82 -25.24 14.11
N GLN A 417 14.05 -25.62 14.47
CA GLN A 417 14.59 -25.36 15.80
C GLN A 417 14.72 -23.84 15.94
N MET A 418 13.76 -23.21 16.60
CA MET A 418 13.62 -21.76 16.66
C MET A 418 14.80 -21.14 17.40
N SER A 419 15.34 -21.81 18.43
CA SER A 419 16.59 -21.40 19.08
C SER A 419 17.76 -21.29 18.10
N GLU A 420 17.97 -22.30 17.24
CA GLU A 420 19.07 -22.31 16.27
C GLU A 420 18.87 -21.25 15.19
N TRP A 421 17.64 -21.12 14.69
CA TRP A 421 17.29 -20.09 13.71
C TRP A 421 17.45 -18.68 14.28
N LEU A 422 17.00 -18.44 15.52
CA LEU A 422 17.12 -17.16 16.22
C LEU A 422 18.60 -16.81 16.44
N ASP A 423 19.42 -17.81 16.75
CA ASP A 423 20.86 -17.65 16.89
C ASP A 423 21.53 -17.22 15.58
N GLU A 424 21.24 -17.90 14.47
CA GLU A 424 21.77 -17.53 13.15
C GLU A 424 21.26 -16.15 12.72
N PHE A 425 19.98 -15.87 12.95
CA PHE A 425 19.38 -14.56 12.68
C PHE A 425 20.12 -13.43 13.41
N LEU A 426 20.36 -13.57 14.72
CA LEU A 426 21.07 -12.57 15.50
C LEU A 426 22.53 -12.41 15.04
N CYS A 427 23.21 -13.51 14.70
CA CYS A 427 24.58 -13.45 14.15
C CYS A 427 24.62 -12.66 12.83
N ARG A 428 23.67 -12.90 11.93
CA ARG A 428 23.54 -12.18 10.66
C ARG A 428 23.16 -10.71 10.88
N LEU A 429 22.25 -10.44 11.81
CA LEU A 429 21.86 -9.08 12.18
C LEU A 429 23.04 -8.28 12.72
N PHE A 430 23.82 -8.85 13.64
CA PHE A 430 25.01 -8.20 14.18
C PHE A 430 26.06 -7.94 13.11
N SER A 431 26.28 -8.92 12.22
CA SER A 431 27.17 -8.75 11.08
C SER A 431 26.68 -7.64 10.15
N LEU A 432 25.38 -7.59 9.85
CA LEU A 432 24.77 -6.52 9.06
C LEU A 432 25.04 -5.16 9.70
N LEU A 433 24.72 -4.98 10.99
CA LEU A 433 24.92 -3.73 11.72
C LEU A 433 26.38 -3.26 11.77
N GLN A 434 27.33 -4.20 11.83
CA GLN A 434 28.77 -3.88 11.82
C GLN A 434 29.27 -3.35 10.47
N HIS A 435 28.60 -3.72 9.36
CA HIS A 435 28.98 -3.30 8.01
C HIS A 435 28.08 -2.21 7.44
N LEU A 436 27.17 -1.63 8.25
CA LEU A 436 26.35 -0.51 7.80
C LEU A 436 27.19 0.77 7.70
N GLU A 437 27.09 1.42 6.55
CA GLU A 437 27.62 2.76 6.34
C GLU A 437 26.48 3.78 6.43
N PRO A 438 26.66 4.91 7.16
CA PRO A 438 25.64 5.94 7.26
C PRO A 438 25.41 6.63 5.90
N SER A 439 24.15 6.89 5.55
CA SER A 439 23.73 7.50 4.27
C SER A 439 24.39 8.85 3.97
N SER A 440 24.89 9.55 5.00
CA SER A 440 25.46 10.89 4.91
C SER A 440 26.85 10.98 4.25
N VAL A 441 27.52 9.87 3.97
CA VAL A 441 28.85 9.89 3.31
C VAL A 441 28.76 10.37 1.84
N VAL A 442 27.56 10.36 1.23
CA VAL A 442 27.35 10.75 -0.18
C VAL A 442 27.05 12.25 -0.36
N SER A 443 26.77 12.99 0.70
CA SER A 443 26.45 14.44 0.60
C SER A 443 27.56 15.29 1.23
N GLU A 444 28.55 15.68 0.42
CA GLU A 444 29.54 16.69 0.77
C GLU A 444 28.85 18.04 1.13
N GLY A 445 28.62 18.27 2.41
CA GLY A 445 28.04 19.53 2.89
C GLY A 445 27.97 19.58 4.41
N SER A 446 28.80 20.43 5.02
CA SER A 446 29.03 20.57 6.45
C SER A 446 27.79 20.94 7.26
N HIS A 447 26.98 19.96 7.66
CA HIS A 447 26.10 20.04 8.83
C HIS A 447 26.13 18.69 9.57
N SER A 448 26.26 18.75 10.90
CA SER A 448 26.38 17.60 11.81
C SER A 448 25.29 16.53 11.56
N ALA A 449 25.67 15.44 10.91
CA ALA A 449 24.84 14.27 10.60
C ALA A 449 24.72 13.30 11.79
N ALA A 450 24.53 13.82 13.01
CA ALA A 450 24.60 13.02 14.23
C ALA A 450 23.37 12.10 14.47
N THR A 451 22.40 12.11 13.56
CA THR A 451 21.15 11.33 13.62
C THR A 451 20.65 10.84 12.25
N SER A 452 21.48 10.81 11.20
CA SER A 452 21.05 10.18 9.93
C SER A 452 21.06 8.67 10.11
N GLY A 453 19.89 8.05 10.12
CA GLY A 453 19.77 6.60 10.07
C GLY A 453 20.31 6.06 8.74
N THR A 454 20.51 4.75 8.67
CA THR A 454 20.83 4.05 7.42
C THR A 454 19.55 3.73 6.66
N PHE A 455 19.67 3.04 5.52
CA PHE A 455 18.51 2.53 4.77
C PHE A 455 17.53 1.71 5.63
N LEU A 456 17.99 1.06 6.71
CA LEU A 456 17.13 0.28 7.61
C LEU A 456 16.11 1.15 8.37
N VAL A 457 16.38 2.44 8.52
CA VAL A 457 15.53 3.41 9.22
C VAL A 457 14.86 4.37 8.24
N GLU A 458 15.58 4.79 7.19
CA GLU A 458 15.12 5.80 6.24
C GLU A 458 14.09 5.26 5.23
N ASP A 459 14.28 4.02 4.73
CA ASP A 459 13.46 3.45 3.65
C ASP A 459 12.20 2.72 4.13
N GLY A 460 11.90 2.78 5.44
CA GLY A 460 10.63 2.32 6.00
C GLY A 460 10.74 1.67 7.38
N PRO A 461 9.60 1.34 8.01
CA PRO A 461 9.58 0.85 9.38
C PRO A 461 9.88 -0.66 9.48
N TYR A 462 10.31 -1.32 8.40
CA TYR A 462 10.40 -2.78 8.33
C TYR A 462 11.35 -3.37 9.36
N TYR A 463 12.51 -2.74 9.57
CA TYR A 463 13.51 -3.17 10.55
C TYR A 463 12.95 -3.20 11.97
N TYR A 464 12.42 -2.07 12.44
CA TYR A 464 11.89 -1.96 13.79
C TYR A 464 10.64 -2.81 13.99
N CYS A 465 9.69 -2.79 13.05
CA CYS A 465 8.48 -3.61 13.14
C CYS A 465 8.80 -5.11 13.19
N MET A 466 9.78 -5.56 12.39
CA MET A 466 10.23 -6.95 12.42
C MET A 466 10.79 -7.33 13.80
N LEU A 467 11.65 -6.48 14.38
CA LEU A 467 12.25 -6.74 15.69
C LEU A 467 11.20 -6.74 16.82
N GLU A 468 10.32 -5.75 16.83
CA GLU A 468 9.24 -5.62 17.81
C GLU A 468 8.32 -6.85 17.78
N ILE A 469 7.92 -7.28 16.58
CA ILE A 469 7.09 -8.47 16.40
C ILE A 469 7.87 -9.72 16.80
N LEU A 470 9.08 -9.93 16.31
CA LEU A 470 9.88 -11.12 16.60
C LEU A 470 10.10 -11.28 18.11
N LEU A 471 10.67 -10.26 18.76
CA LEU A 471 11.00 -10.30 20.19
C LEU A 471 9.74 -10.40 21.07
N GLY A 472 8.65 -9.75 20.67
CA GLY A 472 7.37 -9.83 21.39
C GLY A 472 6.65 -11.18 21.29
N ARG A 473 7.08 -12.06 20.37
CA ARG A 473 6.49 -13.39 20.17
C ARG A 473 7.32 -14.53 20.78
N LEU A 474 8.55 -14.26 21.20
CA LEU A 474 9.42 -15.27 21.80
C LEU A 474 8.86 -15.78 23.14
N SER A 475 8.98 -17.09 23.38
CA SER A 475 8.84 -17.66 24.72
C SER A 475 9.91 -17.10 25.65
N LYS A 476 9.69 -17.22 26.97
CA LYS A 476 10.61 -16.64 27.96
C LYS A 476 12.06 -17.15 27.79
N SER A 477 12.25 -18.45 27.55
CA SER A 477 13.57 -19.06 27.35
C SER A 477 14.30 -18.49 26.13
N LEU A 478 13.60 -18.38 25.00
CA LEU A 478 14.15 -17.83 23.75
C LEU A 478 14.42 -16.32 23.86
N TYR A 479 13.55 -15.59 24.55
CA TYR A 479 13.75 -14.18 24.83
C TYR A 479 15.01 -13.96 25.68
N ASP A 480 15.19 -14.74 26.76
CA ASP A 480 16.38 -14.68 27.61
C ASP A 480 17.66 -14.97 26.83
N GLN A 481 17.62 -15.94 25.90
CA GLN A 481 18.72 -16.26 25.00
C GLN A 481 19.06 -15.07 24.08
N ALA A 482 18.05 -14.50 23.41
CA ALA A 482 18.23 -13.35 22.55
C ALA A 482 18.76 -12.12 23.32
N LEU A 483 18.16 -11.81 24.47
CA LEU A 483 18.54 -10.68 25.30
C LEU A 483 19.99 -10.77 25.77
N LYS A 484 20.45 -11.97 26.20
CA LYS A 484 21.86 -12.19 26.58
C LYS A 484 22.81 -11.90 25.43
N LYS A 485 22.48 -12.34 24.20
CA LYS A 485 23.29 -12.09 23.01
C LYS A 485 23.31 -10.63 22.59
N ILE A 486 22.14 -9.98 22.57
CA ILE A 486 22.00 -8.55 22.24
C ILE A 486 22.76 -7.71 23.27
N ALA A 487 22.60 -7.98 24.56
CA ALA A 487 23.30 -7.26 25.62
C ALA A 487 24.82 -7.42 25.54
N LYS A 488 25.30 -8.62 25.18
CA LYS A 488 26.73 -8.84 24.91
C LYS A 488 27.19 -8.00 23.73
N PHE A 489 26.46 -8.03 22.61
CA PHE A 489 26.81 -7.28 21.39
C PHE A 489 26.88 -5.77 21.62
N VAL A 490 25.86 -5.19 22.27
CA VAL A 490 25.78 -3.74 22.57
C VAL A 490 26.90 -3.29 23.50
N ARG A 491 27.33 -4.15 24.44
CA ARG A 491 28.42 -3.84 25.37
C ARG A 491 29.80 -3.90 24.71
N THR A 492 30.01 -4.81 23.77
CA THR A 492 31.33 -5.03 23.16
C THR A 492 31.59 -4.19 21.91
N ASN A 493 30.53 -3.70 21.23
CA ASN A 493 30.66 -2.99 19.97
C ASN A 493 30.15 -1.56 20.11
N ILE A 494 31.00 -0.59 19.77
CA ILE A 494 30.59 0.81 19.60
C ILE A 494 30.51 1.04 18.09
N LEU A 495 29.30 1.32 17.59
CA LEU A 495 29.03 1.46 16.15
C LEU A 495 28.48 2.87 15.85
N PRO A 496 29.36 3.88 15.63
CA PRO A 496 28.92 5.23 15.31
C PRO A 496 28.10 5.32 14.01
N GLY A 497 28.29 4.38 13.09
CA GLY A 497 27.56 4.30 11.82
C GLY A 497 26.15 3.69 11.91
N ALA A 498 25.79 3.05 13.03
CA ALA A 498 24.53 2.33 13.20
C ALA A 498 23.81 2.67 14.52
N ILE A 499 23.98 3.90 15.02
CA ILE A 499 23.46 4.34 16.32
C ILE A 499 21.94 4.21 16.39
N ALA A 500 21.23 4.62 15.33
CA ALA A 500 19.77 4.60 15.29
C ALA A 500 19.24 3.15 15.31
N GLU A 501 19.88 2.27 14.55
CA GLU A 501 19.53 0.86 14.41
C GLU A 501 19.76 0.11 15.72
N VAL A 502 20.92 0.29 16.36
CA VAL A 502 21.21 -0.31 17.67
C VAL A 502 20.28 0.25 18.75
N GLY A 503 19.95 1.54 18.68
CA GLY A 503 18.94 2.17 19.53
C GLY A 503 17.57 1.52 19.39
N LEU A 504 17.11 1.30 18.15
CA LEU A 504 15.84 0.64 17.85
C LEU A 504 15.84 -0.84 18.26
N LEU A 505 16.96 -1.55 18.13
CA LEU A 505 17.12 -2.91 18.62
C LEU A 505 16.96 -2.99 20.15
N CYS A 506 17.64 -2.11 20.89
CA CYS A 506 17.50 -2.03 22.34
C CYS A 506 16.07 -1.65 22.75
N CYS A 507 15.47 -0.70 22.02
CA CYS A 507 14.09 -0.26 22.22
C CYS A 507 13.09 -1.40 22.01
N ALA A 508 13.30 -2.27 21.01
CA ALA A 508 12.47 -3.44 20.78
C ALA A 508 12.58 -4.46 21.91
N CYS A 509 13.79 -4.71 22.46
CA CYS A 509 13.94 -5.55 23.66
C CYS A 509 13.17 -4.97 24.86
N VAL A 510 13.38 -3.67 25.15
CA VAL A 510 12.71 -3.00 26.27
C VAL A 510 11.18 -3.01 26.10
N HIS A 511 10.69 -2.86 24.86
CA HIS A 511 9.26 -2.95 24.56
C HIS A 511 8.69 -4.34 24.90
N SER A 512 9.38 -5.41 24.51
CA SER A 512 8.89 -6.79 24.70
C SER A 512 8.89 -7.24 26.16
N ASN A 513 9.96 -6.94 26.92
CA ASN A 513 10.03 -7.26 28.35
C ASN A 513 10.88 -6.23 29.11
N PRO A 514 10.25 -5.17 29.67
CA PRO A 514 10.95 -4.07 30.32
C PRO A 514 11.78 -4.49 31.55
N GLU A 515 11.30 -5.41 32.39
CA GLU A 515 11.95 -5.78 33.66
C GLU A 515 13.35 -6.39 33.44
N GLU A 516 13.44 -7.36 32.53
CA GLU A 516 14.69 -8.05 32.23
C GLU A 516 15.57 -7.21 31.30
N ALA A 517 14.99 -6.52 30.31
CA ALA A 517 15.75 -5.73 29.33
C ALA A 517 16.41 -4.49 29.94
N VAL A 518 15.72 -3.75 30.82
CA VAL A 518 16.30 -2.57 31.48
C VAL A 518 17.51 -2.98 32.33
N SER A 519 17.38 -4.06 33.09
CA SER A 519 18.46 -4.60 33.92
C SER A 519 19.65 -5.10 33.07
N ALA A 520 19.40 -5.69 31.90
CA ALA A 520 20.44 -6.26 31.04
C ALA A 520 21.12 -5.24 30.10
N LEU A 521 20.41 -4.19 29.67
CA LEU A 521 20.87 -3.22 28.67
C LEU A 521 21.08 -1.82 29.27
N VAL A 522 20.03 -1.24 29.84
CA VAL A 522 20.00 0.16 30.28
C VAL A 522 20.95 0.40 31.46
N GLU A 523 20.89 -0.44 32.49
CA GLU A 523 21.74 -0.31 33.68
C GLU A 523 23.24 -0.42 33.37
N PRO A 524 23.72 -1.44 32.63
CA PRO A 524 25.13 -1.54 32.26
C PRO A 524 25.60 -0.38 31.38
N MET A 525 24.77 0.10 30.45
CA MET A 525 25.11 1.25 29.60
C MET A 525 25.22 2.54 30.43
N LEU A 526 24.25 2.80 31.30
CA LEU A 526 24.27 3.97 32.19
C LEU A 526 25.51 3.95 33.11
N SER A 527 25.79 2.79 33.71
CA SER A 527 26.97 2.60 34.57
C SER A 527 28.28 2.81 33.81
N ALA A 528 28.37 2.34 32.55
CA ALA A 528 29.55 2.53 31.71
C ALA A 528 29.79 4.01 31.36
N VAL A 529 28.72 4.75 31.01
CA VAL A 529 28.80 6.20 30.74
C VAL A 529 29.24 6.96 32.00
N ILE A 530 28.60 6.69 33.15
CA ILE A 530 28.95 7.34 34.43
C ILE A 530 30.40 7.04 34.81
N SER A 531 30.83 5.78 34.71
CA SER A 531 32.21 5.39 35.02
C SER A 531 33.22 6.08 34.11
N SER A 532 32.90 6.22 32.82
CA SER A 532 33.76 6.90 31.84
C SER A 532 33.90 8.40 32.12
N LEU A 533 32.88 9.02 32.74
CA LEU A 533 32.85 10.45 33.06
C LEU A 533 33.42 10.80 34.45
N LYS A 534 33.58 9.84 35.38
CA LYS A 534 34.06 10.07 36.77
C LYS A 534 35.41 10.80 36.88
N GLY A 535 36.24 10.77 35.84
CA GLY A 535 37.55 11.45 35.80
C GLY A 535 37.57 12.79 35.06
N THR A 536 36.43 13.29 34.59
CA THR A 536 36.36 14.49 33.74
C THR A 536 36.06 15.75 34.56
N PRO A 537 36.74 16.89 34.31
CA PRO A 537 36.49 18.13 35.05
C PRO A 537 35.03 18.59 34.88
N ALA A 538 34.35 18.90 35.99
CA ALA A 538 33.00 19.42 35.94
C ALA A 538 32.98 20.80 35.26
N THR A 539 32.29 20.91 34.13
CA THR A 539 32.19 22.15 33.33
C THR A 539 31.13 23.13 33.87
N GLY A 540 30.59 22.89 35.07
CA GLY A 540 29.58 23.74 35.69
C GLY A 540 28.19 23.72 35.02
N PHE A 541 28.00 22.94 33.95
CA PHE A 541 26.75 22.90 33.17
C PHE A 541 25.81 21.71 33.49
N GLY A 542 26.14 20.88 34.49
CA GLY A 542 25.28 19.77 34.89
C GLY A 542 25.52 19.35 36.34
N GLY A 543 24.54 19.58 37.21
CA GLY A 543 24.49 19.02 38.56
C GLY A 543 24.50 20.06 39.70
N ARG A 544 23.77 19.71 40.75
CA ARG A 544 23.33 20.44 41.96
C ARG A 544 24.45 20.98 42.88
N GLY A 545 25.53 21.53 42.33
CA GLY A 545 26.62 22.16 43.09
C GLY A 545 26.49 23.68 43.13
N VAL A 546 26.73 24.27 44.30
CA VAL A 546 26.80 25.73 44.48
C VAL A 546 27.80 26.32 43.48
N LEU A 547 27.35 27.35 42.77
CA LEU A 547 28.11 28.06 41.74
C LEU A 547 29.23 28.88 42.42
N GLU A 548 30.41 28.31 42.60
CA GLU A 548 31.60 29.12 42.93
C GLU A 548 32.06 29.87 41.68
N THR A 549 31.72 31.17 41.65
CA THR A 549 31.97 32.12 40.56
C THR A 549 33.45 32.40 40.24
N SER A 550 34.40 31.66 40.80
CA SER A 550 35.85 31.94 40.69
C SER A 550 36.62 31.05 39.70
N VAL A 551 36.00 30.02 39.10
CA VAL A 551 36.69 29.11 38.15
C VAL A 551 35.99 29.08 36.78
N LEU A 552 35.83 30.25 36.15
CA LEU A 552 35.54 30.35 34.72
C LEU A 552 36.85 30.40 33.92
N SER A 553 37.70 29.38 34.07
CA SER A 553 38.74 29.15 33.07
C SER A 553 38.09 28.60 31.82
N LYS A 554 38.15 29.38 30.73
CA LYS A 554 37.74 29.09 29.34
C LYS A 554 38.39 27.84 28.70
N ALA A 555 38.79 26.83 29.46
CA ALA A 555 39.25 25.57 28.92
C ALA A 555 38.08 24.59 28.92
N LYS A 556 37.46 24.36 27.74
CA LYS A 556 36.67 23.14 27.55
C LYS A 556 37.59 21.97 27.93
N PRO A 557 37.22 21.11 28.89
CA PRO A 557 37.98 19.90 29.13
C PRO A 557 37.98 19.11 27.84
N THR A 558 39.16 18.95 27.24
CA THR A 558 39.29 18.24 25.98
C THR A 558 39.17 16.75 26.27
N LEU A 559 37.97 16.20 26.11
CA LEU A 559 37.79 14.75 26.03
C LEU A 559 38.61 14.23 24.84
N SER A 560 39.13 13.00 24.93
CA SER A 560 39.70 12.39 23.74
C SER A 560 38.57 12.19 22.70
N PRO A 561 38.80 12.43 21.40
CA PRO A 561 37.76 12.28 20.38
C PRO A 561 37.10 10.89 20.38
N ALA A 562 37.87 9.84 20.72
CA ALA A 562 37.35 8.48 20.85
C ALA A 562 36.40 8.31 22.05
N LEU A 563 36.71 8.93 23.20
CA LEU A 563 35.87 8.88 24.38
C LEU A 563 34.58 9.68 24.17
N GLU A 564 34.67 10.86 23.54
CA GLU A 564 33.51 11.68 23.17
C GLU A 564 32.57 10.92 22.23
N THR A 565 33.11 10.29 21.18
CA THR A 565 32.32 9.49 20.23
C THR A 565 31.64 8.29 20.90
N SER A 566 32.34 7.60 21.81
CA SER A 566 31.79 6.48 22.57
C SER A 566 30.62 6.91 23.45
N ILE A 567 30.79 8.01 24.21
CA ILE A 567 29.75 8.53 25.11
C ILE A 567 28.55 9.04 24.31
N ASP A 568 28.78 9.77 23.22
CA ASP A 568 27.70 10.26 22.34
C ASP A 568 26.89 9.09 21.75
N CYS A 569 27.56 8.05 21.26
CA CYS A 569 26.93 6.82 20.77
C CYS A 569 26.07 6.16 21.85
N GLN A 570 26.62 5.94 23.05
CA GLN A 570 25.92 5.29 24.16
C GLN A 570 24.72 6.11 24.63
N LEU A 571 24.85 7.43 24.77
CA LEU A 571 23.76 8.31 25.19
C LEU A 571 22.62 8.35 24.16
N LYS A 572 22.94 8.35 22.87
CA LYS A 572 21.93 8.29 21.80
C LYS A 572 21.19 6.96 21.80
N ILE A 573 21.90 5.83 21.89
CA ILE A 573 21.26 4.51 22.01
C ILE A 573 20.35 4.48 23.24
N LEU A 574 20.83 4.99 24.39
CA LEU A 574 20.07 5.05 25.63
C LEU A 574 18.79 5.89 25.46
N SER A 575 18.87 7.05 24.79
CA SER A 575 17.72 7.93 24.56
C SER A 575 16.57 7.25 23.80
N VAL A 576 16.88 6.29 22.92
CA VAL A 576 15.89 5.51 22.18
C VAL A 576 15.42 4.31 23.00
N ALA A 577 16.34 3.60 23.66
CA ALA A 577 16.06 2.38 24.41
C ALA A 577 15.10 2.59 25.59
N ILE A 578 15.17 3.75 26.28
CA ILE A 578 14.35 4.02 27.47
C ILE A 578 12.87 4.31 27.16
N ASN A 579 12.49 4.52 25.90
CA ASN A 579 11.14 4.97 25.53
C ASN A 579 10.00 4.07 26.06
N TYR A 580 10.24 2.76 26.18
CA TYR A 580 9.25 1.79 26.67
C TYR A 580 9.59 1.20 28.06
N GLY A 581 10.58 1.74 28.77
CA GLY A 581 11.04 1.16 30.05
C GLY A 581 10.05 1.32 31.22
N GLY A 582 9.06 2.23 31.09
CA GLY A 582 7.97 2.37 32.04
C GLY A 582 8.43 2.59 33.50
N PRO A 583 7.71 2.04 34.51
CA PRO A 583 8.06 2.20 35.92
C PRO A 583 9.41 1.61 36.33
N VAL A 584 9.95 0.64 35.57
CA VAL A 584 11.23 -0.02 35.89
C VAL A 584 12.38 0.99 35.91
N LEU A 585 12.31 2.01 35.05
CA LEU A 585 13.29 3.09 35.00
C LEU A 585 13.35 3.92 36.29
N LEU A 586 12.28 3.94 37.10
CA LEU A 586 12.27 4.68 38.37
C LEU A 586 13.29 4.11 39.37
N ARG A 587 13.72 2.85 39.22
CA ARG A 587 14.80 2.25 40.03
C ARG A 587 16.16 2.92 39.79
N TYR A 588 16.31 3.62 38.66
CA TYR A 588 17.55 4.28 38.23
C TYR A 588 17.37 5.80 38.11
N LYS A 589 16.50 6.37 38.95
CA LYS A 589 16.20 7.81 38.96
C LYS A 589 17.37 8.65 39.50
N ASP A 590 18.07 8.10 40.50
CA ASP A 590 19.22 8.72 41.16
C ASP A 590 20.48 8.53 40.32
#